data_AF-A0A4P7X085-F1
#
_entry.id   AF-A0A4P7X085-F1
#
_cell.length_a   1.000
_cell.length_b   1.000
_cell.length_c   1.000
_cell.angle_alpha   90.00
_cell.angle_beta   90.00
_cell.angle_gamma   90.00
#
_symmetry.space_group_name_H-M   'P 1'
#
loop_
_entity.id
_entity.type
_entity.pdbx_description
1 polymer ?
#
loop_
_entity_poly.entity_id
_entity_poly.type
_entity_poly.pdbx_seq_one_letter_code
_entity_poly.pdbx_strand_id
1 'polypeptide(L)'
;MKPKNSKERRNSFLKFILIFILTVGTIVTAVFFDFQIADKENEVLKEQAILVREELKFQAEFANRMERVSLMIDSLTAPGAQVSFDNAEIGSRLSELQSSIPRKDSTANYELYDKIIKTFVKLQKSQNRLIDVREVEEQIKEFEIQLKDCDEEVADLERDLQVALRN
;
A
#
# COMPACT_ATOMS: atom_id res chain seq x y z
N MET A 1 -38.41 53.70 -64.46
CA MET A 1 -38.30 54.69 -63.37
C MET A 1 -37.23 54.24 -62.37
N LYS A 2 -36.14 55.01 -62.17
CA LYS A 2 -35.16 54.69 -61.12
C LYS A 2 -35.77 55.08 -59.77
N PRO A 3 -35.77 54.19 -58.76
CA PRO A 3 -36.39 54.51 -57.47
C PRO A 3 -35.65 55.67 -56.80
N LYS A 4 -36.42 56.70 -56.41
CA LYS A 4 -35.92 57.95 -55.80
C LYS A 4 -35.23 57.73 -54.44
N ASN A 5 -35.44 56.56 -53.82
CA ASN A 5 -34.86 56.19 -52.52
C ASN A 5 -33.70 55.18 -52.58
N SER A 6 -32.87 55.21 -53.63
CA SER A 6 -31.72 54.27 -53.74
C SER A 6 -30.62 54.52 -52.70
N LYS A 7 -30.46 55.77 -52.24
CA LYS A 7 -29.42 56.19 -51.29
C LYS A 7 -29.70 55.71 -49.87
N GLU A 8 -30.94 55.81 -49.38
CA GLU A 8 -31.28 55.27 -48.05
C GLU A 8 -31.30 53.75 -48.05
N ARG A 9 -31.77 53.11 -49.14
CA ARG A 9 -31.68 51.65 -49.28
C ARG A 9 -30.24 51.15 -49.17
N ARG A 10 -29.28 51.82 -49.80
CA ARG A 10 -27.86 51.46 -49.70
C ARG A 10 -27.31 51.64 -48.29
N ASN A 11 -27.70 52.71 -47.60
CA ASN A 11 -27.27 52.98 -46.22
C ASN A 11 -27.85 51.96 -45.23
N SER A 12 -29.15 51.64 -45.34
CA SER A 12 -29.79 50.62 -44.52
C SER A 12 -29.21 49.22 -44.78
N PHE A 13 -28.89 48.91 -46.03
CA PHE A 13 -28.22 47.66 -46.39
C PHE A 13 -26.80 47.56 -45.82
N LEU A 14 -26.02 48.65 -45.84
CA LEU A 14 -24.69 48.69 -45.21
C LEU A 14 -24.78 48.52 -43.69
N LYS A 15 -25.74 49.19 -43.03
CA LYS A 15 -25.98 49.03 -41.58
C LYS A 15 -26.38 47.59 -41.25
N PHE A 16 -27.21 46.97 -42.07
CA PHE A 16 -27.59 45.56 -41.92
C PHE A 16 -26.39 44.63 -42.05
N ILE A 17 -25.54 44.80 -43.08
CA ILE A 17 -24.32 44.00 -43.25
C ILE A 17 -23.38 44.18 -42.06
N LEU A 18 -23.21 45.41 -41.57
CA LEU A 18 -22.33 45.69 -40.43
C LEU A 18 -22.82 44.97 -39.17
N ILE A 19 -24.11 45.07 -38.85
CA ILE A 19 -24.69 44.38 -37.71
C ILE A 19 -24.63 42.86 -37.90
N PHE A 20 -24.87 42.36 -39.13
CA PHE A 20 -24.79 40.94 -39.44
C PHE A 20 -23.38 40.37 -39.25
N ILE A 21 -22.35 41.07 -39.71
CA ILE A 21 -20.96 40.65 -39.49
C ILE A 21 -20.63 40.69 -38.00
N LEU A 22 -21.10 41.70 -37.28
CA LEU A 22 -20.88 41.81 -35.84
C LEU A 22 -21.53 40.63 -35.09
N THR A 23 -22.79 40.30 -35.39
CA THR A 23 -23.49 39.19 -34.72
C THR A 23 -22.89 37.84 -35.07
N VAL A 24 -22.61 37.58 -36.35
CA VAL A 24 -21.95 36.35 -36.77
C VAL A 24 -20.55 36.23 -36.16
N GLY A 25 -19.78 37.31 -36.14
CA GLY A 25 -18.46 37.34 -35.51
C GLY A 25 -18.50 37.01 -34.03
N THR A 26 -19.46 37.56 -33.29
CA THR A 26 -19.66 37.25 -31.87
C THR A 26 -20.03 35.78 -31.67
N ILE A 27 -20.94 35.23 -32.48
CA ILE A 27 -21.35 33.82 -32.38
C ILE A 27 -20.16 32.89 -32.68
N VAL A 28 -19.42 33.13 -33.77
CA VAL A 28 -18.26 32.32 -34.13
C VAL A 28 -17.19 32.36 -33.05
N THR A 29 -16.93 33.55 -32.48
CA THR A 29 -15.94 33.72 -31.41
C THR A 29 -16.37 32.98 -30.13
N ALA A 30 -17.65 33.08 -29.76
CA ALA A 30 -18.19 32.37 -28.61
C ALA A 30 -18.07 30.84 -28.77
N VAL A 31 -18.45 30.32 -29.95
CA VAL A 31 -18.32 28.89 -30.27
C VAL A 31 -16.85 28.46 -30.29
N PHE A 32 -15.94 29.27 -30.84
CA PHE A 32 -14.51 28.97 -30.86
C PHE A 32 -13.92 28.83 -29.45
N PHE A 33 -14.24 29.74 -28.53
CA PHE A 33 -13.78 29.65 -27.15
C PHE A 33 -14.38 28.45 -26.40
N ASP A 34 -15.65 28.12 -26.65
CA ASP A 34 -16.31 26.96 -26.03
C ASP A 34 -15.59 25.64 -26.37
N PHE A 35 -15.25 25.43 -27.66
CA PHE A 35 -14.47 24.27 -28.08
C PHE A 35 -13.04 24.26 -27.52
N GLN A 36 -12.35 25.41 -27.55
CA GLN A 36 -10.96 25.48 -27.07
C GLN A 36 -10.83 25.23 -25.56
N ILE A 37 -11.81 25.69 -24.78
CA ILE A 37 -11.85 25.44 -23.33
C ILE A 37 -12.12 23.95 -23.07
N ALA A 38 -13.09 23.37 -23.77
CA ALA A 38 -13.41 21.94 -23.64
C ALA A 38 -12.21 21.03 -23.96
N ASP A 39 -11.41 21.36 -24.97
CA ASP A 39 -10.20 20.59 -25.31
C ASP A 39 -9.15 20.65 -24.20
N LYS A 40 -8.91 21.83 -23.62
CA LYS A 40 -7.96 21.99 -22.50
C LYS A 40 -8.43 21.28 -21.23
N GLU A 41 -9.71 21.36 -20.91
CA GLU A 41 -10.29 20.63 -19.78
C GLU A 41 -10.12 19.12 -19.96
N ASN A 42 -10.37 18.61 -21.16
CA ASN A 42 -10.16 17.21 -21.50
C ASN A 42 -8.68 16.79 -21.38
N GLU A 43 -7.72 17.64 -21.76
CA GLU A 43 -6.29 17.37 -21.58
C GLU A 43 -5.92 17.28 -20.10
N VAL A 44 -6.34 18.24 -19.28
CA VAL A 44 -6.09 18.23 -17.83
C VAL A 44 -6.73 17.01 -17.16
N LEU A 45 -7.96 16.66 -17.54
CA LEU A 45 -8.64 15.47 -17.01
C LEU A 45 -7.92 14.18 -17.40
N LYS A 46 -7.38 14.08 -18.61
CA LYS A 46 -6.55 12.93 -19.03
C LYS A 46 -5.27 12.84 -18.21
N GLU A 47 -4.60 13.96 -17.97
CA GLU A 47 -3.38 14.00 -17.15
C GLU A 47 -3.66 13.56 -15.70
N GLN A 48 -4.72 14.08 -15.08
CA GLN A 48 -5.15 13.65 -13.75
C GLN A 48 -5.54 12.17 -13.71
N ALA A 49 -6.23 11.67 -14.73
CA ALA A 49 -6.60 10.26 -14.82
C ALA A 49 -5.37 9.35 -14.92
N ILE A 50 -4.31 9.78 -15.59
CA ILE A 50 -3.04 9.04 -15.65
C ILE A 50 -2.41 8.97 -14.25
N LEU A 51 -2.31 10.10 -13.54
CA LEU A 51 -1.75 10.14 -12.19
C LEU A 51 -2.50 9.23 -11.22
N VAL A 52 -3.84 9.30 -11.22
CA VAL A 52 -4.67 8.43 -10.38
C VAL A 52 -4.49 6.96 -10.76
N ARG A 53 -4.39 6.64 -12.06
CA ARG A 53 -4.18 5.26 -12.51
C ARG A 53 -2.82 4.71 -12.08
N GLU A 54 -1.78 5.54 -12.13
CA GLU A 54 -0.45 5.18 -11.64
C GLU A 54 -0.46 4.96 -10.12
N GLU A 55 -1.14 5.82 -9.37
CA GLU A 55 -1.29 5.68 -7.93
C GLU A 55 -2.06 4.40 -7.55
N LEU A 56 -3.18 4.10 -8.22
CA LEU A 56 -3.95 2.86 -8.01
C LEU A 56 -3.11 1.61 -8.33
N LYS A 57 -2.31 1.67 -9.41
CA LYS A 57 -1.41 0.59 -9.78
C LYS A 57 -0.35 0.35 -8.69
N PHE A 58 0.27 1.43 -8.19
CA PHE A 58 1.22 1.35 -7.10
C PHE A 58 0.57 0.78 -5.83
N GLN A 59 -0.61 1.27 -5.46
CA GLN A 59 -1.37 0.78 -4.31
C GLN A 59 -1.67 -0.72 -4.39
N ALA A 60 -2.12 -1.21 -5.55
CA ALA A 60 -2.40 -2.63 -5.76
C ALA A 60 -1.12 -3.48 -5.67
N GLU A 61 -0.03 -3.01 -6.27
CA GLU A 61 1.25 -3.71 -6.21
C GLU A 61 1.83 -3.74 -4.79
N PHE A 62 1.78 -2.61 -4.08
CA PHE A 62 2.18 -2.50 -2.68
C PHE A 62 1.37 -3.48 -1.81
N ALA A 63 0.04 -3.50 -1.96
CA ALA A 63 -0.83 -4.41 -1.21
C ALA A 63 -0.49 -5.88 -1.47
N ASN A 64 -0.28 -6.29 -2.73
CA ASN A 64 0.10 -7.66 -3.07
C ASN A 64 1.45 -8.06 -2.45
N ARG A 65 2.43 -7.17 -2.49
CA ARG A 65 3.75 -7.42 -1.90
C ARG A 65 3.65 -7.53 -0.37
N MET A 66 2.86 -6.68 0.28
CA MET A 66 2.61 -6.76 1.72
C MET A 66 1.89 -8.05 2.12
N GLU A 67 0.90 -8.49 1.33
CA GLU A 67 0.20 -9.77 1.54
C GLU A 67 1.17 -10.95 1.51
N ARG A 68 2.09 -10.97 0.54
CA ARG A 68 3.15 -12.00 0.49
C ARG A 68 4.04 -11.98 1.72
N VAL A 69 4.43 -10.79 2.19
CA VAL A 69 5.20 -10.68 3.43
C VAL A 69 4.38 -11.16 4.63
N SER A 70 3.07 -10.91 4.69
CA SER A 70 2.18 -11.44 5.73
C SER A 70 2.22 -12.97 5.77
N LEU A 71 2.05 -13.61 4.62
CA LEU A 71 2.09 -15.08 4.52
C LEU A 71 3.43 -15.65 4.97
N MET A 72 4.53 -14.98 4.65
CA MET A 72 5.86 -15.38 5.12
C MET A 72 5.98 -15.25 6.64
N ILE A 73 5.52 -14.14 7.22
CA ILE A 73 5.52 -13.94 8.68
C ILE A 73 4.67 -15.01 9.38
N ASP A 74 3.51 -15.34 8.83
CA ASP A 74 2.63 -16.37 9.41
C ASP A 74 3.29 -17.77 9.33
N SER A 75 4.05 -18.04 8.27
CA SER A 75 4.77 -19.30 8.09
C SER A 75 5.98 -19.49 9.03
N LEU A 76 6.47 -18.44 9.70
CA LEU A 76 7.61 -18.53 10.63
C LEU A 76 7.37 -19.53 11.78
N THR A 77 6.11 -19.74 12.17
CA THR A 77 5.74 -20.64 13.27
C THR A 77 5.55 -22.10 12.82
N ALA A 78 5.59 -22.36 11.51
CA ALA A 78 5.32 -23.67 10.94
C ALA A 78 6.43 -24.69 11.29
N PRO A 79 6.09 -25.97 11.50
CA PRO A 79 7.08 -27.02 11.72
C PRO A 79 8.05 -27.13 10.53
N GLY A 80 9.35 -27.06 10.78
CA GLY A 80 10.39 -27.15 9.74
C GLY A 80 10.72 -25.84 9.03
N ALA A 81 10.18 -24.70 9.47
CA ALA A 81 10.55 -23.38 8.96
C ALA A 81 12.02 -23.05 9.28
N GLN A 82 12.72 -22.45 8.32
CA GLN A 82 14.10 -21.99 8.52
C GLN A 82 14.06 -20.53 8.98
N VAL A 83 13.69 -20.33 10.25
CA VAL A 83 13.41 -19.03 10.86
C VAL A 83 14.48 -17.98 10.55
N SER A 84 15.77 -18.34 10.55
CA SER A 84 16.85 -17.41 10.22
C SER A 84 16.83 -16.94 8.76
N PHE A 85 16.63 -17.86 7.81
CA PHE A 85 16.56 -17.54 6.38
C PHE A 85 15.31 -16.73 6.06
N ASP A 86 14.16 -17.19 6.56
CA ASP A 86 12.86 -16.54 6.32
C ASP A 86 12.85 -15.12 6.88
N ASN A 87 13.46 -14.90 8.06
CA ASN A 87 13.60 -13.56 8.63
C ASN A 87 14.46 -12.62 7.78
N ALA A 88 15.56 -13.13 7.20
CA ALA A 88 16.42 -12.34 6.31
C ALA A 88 15.67 -11.96 5.03
N GLU A 89 14.92 -12.91 4.46
CA GLU A 89 14.14 -12.67 3.25
C GLU A 89 12.99 -11.67 3.49
N ILE A 90 12.25 -11.81 4.60
CA ILE A 90 11.22 -10.84 5.01
C ILE A 90 11.84 -9.44 5.16
N GLY A 91 12.99 -9.34 5.82
CA GLY A 91 13.70 -8.07 6.00
C GLY A 91 14.10 -7.41 4.68
N SER A 92 14.61 -8.19 3.72
CA SER A 92 14.96 -7.71 2.37
C SER A 92 13.73 -7.17 1.65
N ARG A 93 12.63 -7.93 1.63
CA ARG A 93 11.38 -7.55 0.96
C ARG A 93 10.77 -6.28 1.55
N LEU A 94 10.79 -6.13 2.87
CA LEU A 94 10.32 -4.92 3.55
C LEU A 94 11.21 -3.70 3.24
N SER A 95 12.53 -3.89 3.16
CA SER A 95 13.47 -2.83 2.78
C SER A 95 13.30 -2.39 1.32
N GLU A 96 13.10 -3.34 0.40
CA GLU A 96 12.80 -3.07 -1.00
C GLU A 96 11.48 -2.30 -1.15
N LEU A 97 10.43 -2.71 -0.43
CA LEU A 97 9.15 -2.01 -0.37
C LEU A 97 9.28 -0.59 0.16
N GLN A 98 10.08 -0.38 1.22
CA GLN A 98 10.31 0.96 1.76
C GLN A 98 11.03 1.85 0.75
N SER A 99 11.94 1.28 -0.03
CA SER A 99 12.70 1.98 -1.06
C SER A 99 11.84 2.32 -2.30
N SER A 100 10.78 1.55 -2.56
CA SER A 100 9.89 1.79 -3.70
C SER A 100 8.81 2.85 -3.47
N ILE A 101 8.64 3.33 -2.21
CA ILE A 101 7.63 4.36 -1.90
C ILE A 101 8.01 5.67 -2.60
N PRO A 102 7.12 6.25 -3.42
CA PRO A 102 7.35 7.53 -4.07
C PRO A 102 7.57 8.64 -3.02
N ARG A 103 8.73 9.30 -3.06
CA ARG A 103 9.04 10.42 -2.15
C ARG A 103 8.51 11.77 -2.62
N LYS A 104 7.95 11.82 -3.84
CA LYS A 104 7.92 13.05 -4.61
C LYS A 104 6.75 14.00 -4.31
N ASP A 105 5.55 13.52 -3.92
CA ASP A 105 4.38 14.43 -3.95
C ASP A 105 3.32 14.27 -2.85
N SER A 106 3.46 13.38 -1.86
CA SER A 106 2.49 13.33 -0.75
C SER A 106 3.14 12.83 0.52
N THR A 107 3.50 13.75 1.42
CA THR A 107 3.98 13.44 2.78
C THR A 107 3.00 12.51 3.50
N ALA A 108 1.69 12.69 3.26
CA ALA A 108 0.64 11.86 3.85
C ALA A 108 0.66 10.41 3.35
N ASN A 109 0.82 10.19 2.04
CA ASN A 109 0.85 8.84 1.47
C ASN A 109 2.16 8.12 1.85
N TYR A 110 3.30 8.82 1.81
CA TYR A 110 4.58 8.24 2.22
C TYR A 110 4.54 7.78 3.68
N GLU A 111 4.07 8.64 4.59
CA GLU A 111 4.00 8.31 6.01
C GLU A 111 3.06 7.13 6.28
N LEU A 112 1.96 7.02 5.55
CA LEU A 112 1.06 5.88 5.63
C LEU A 112 1.77 4.57 5.26
N TYR A 113 2.42 4.51 4.09
CA TYR A 113 3.13 3.30 3.65
C TYR A 113 4.28 2.93 4.61
N ASP A 114 5.04 3.92 5.07
CA ASP A 114 6.12 3.70 6.04
C ASP A 114 5.59 3.17 7.38
N LYS A 115 4.45 3.68 7.87
CA LYS A 115 3.79 3.14 9.07
C LYS A 115 3.30 1.70 8.89
N ILE A 116 2.77 1.36 7.71
CA ILE A 116 2.36 -0.01 7.38
C ILE A 116 3.57 -0.94 7.43
N ILE A 117 4.67 -0.59 6.75
CA ILE A 117 5.92 -1.37 6.77
C ILE A 117 6.44 -1.56 8.19
N LYS A 118 6.50 -0.47 8.98
CA LYS A 118 6.91 -0.54 10.39
C LYS A 118 6.03 -1.46 11.23
N THR A 119 4.74 -1.56 10.91
CA THR A 119 3.81 -2.46 11.59
C THR A 119 4.14 -3.92 11.28
N PHE A 120 4.49 -4.24 10.04
CA PHE A 120 4.93 -5.58 9.65
C PHE A 120 6.28 -5.95 10.27
N VAL A 121 7.22 -5.01 10.38
CA VAL A 121 8.47 -5.23 11.14
C VAL A 121 8.18 -5.57 12.61
N LYS A 122 7.21 -4.88 13.23
CA LYS A 122 6.78 -5.20 14.60
C LYS A 122 6.13 -6.58 14.68
N LEU A 123 5.31 -6.94 13.69
CA LEU A 123 4.65 -8.24 13.62
C LEU A 123 5.66 -9.38 13.50
N GLN A 124 6.65 -9.25 12.61
CA GLN A 124 7.77 -10.18 12.48
C GLN A 124 8.51 -10.38 13.81
N LYS A 125 8.85 -9.28 14.49
CA LYS A 125 9.49 -9.35 15.83
C LYS A 125 8.61 -10.03 16.86
N SER A 126 7.29 -9.81 16.81
CA SER A 126 6.34 -10.45 17.71
C SER A 126 6.27 -11.97 17.47
N GLN A 127 6.28 -12.40 16.21
CA GLN A 127 6.29 -13.83 15.87
C GLN A 127 7.58 -14.51 16.33
N ASN A 128 8.75 -13.88 16.12
CA ASN A 128 10.01 -14.43 16.62
C ASN A 128 9.99 -14.59 18.14
N ARG A 129 9.45 -13.62 18.89
CA ARG A 129 9.28 -13.76 20.34
C ARG A 129 8.37 -14.92 20.73
N LEU A 130 7.32 -15.22 19.96
CA LEU A 130 6.44 -16.36 20.23
C LEU A 130 7.19 -17.68 20.02
N ILE A 131 8.06 -17.74 19.01
CA ILE A 131 8.93 -18.90 18.77
C ILE A 131 9.88 -19.09 19.95
N ASP A 132 10.57 -18.02 20.38
CA ASP A 132 11.50 -18.07 21.53
C ASP A 132 10.80 -18.56 22.81
N VAL A 133 9.59 -18.05 23.09
CA VAL A 133 8.80 -18.46 24.27
C VAL A 133 8.39 -19.92 24.17
N ARG A 134 7.97 -20.40 23.00
CA ARG A 134 7.60 -21.80 22.79
C ARG A 134 8.78 -22.75 23.04
N GLU A 135 9.98 -22.39 22.56
CA GLU A 135 11.20 -23.17 22.79
C GLU A 135 11.54 -23.24 24.29
N VAL A 136 11.40 -22.13 25.02
CA VAL A 136 11.61 -22.11 26.48
C VAL A 136 10.57 -22.97 27.20
N GLU A 137 9.30 -22.93 26.81
CA GLU A 137 8.25 -23.77 27.38
C GLU A 137 8.50 -25.27 27.16
N GLU A 138 9.03 -25.64 25.99
CA GLU A 138 9.42 -27.02 25.69
C GLU A 138 10.58 -27.48 26.59
N GLN A 139 11.59 -26.64 26.78
CA GLN A 139 12.72 -26.93 27.70
C GLN A 139 12.26 -27.07 29.15
N ILE A 140 11.34 -26.21 29.61
CA ILE A 140 10.79 -26.31 30.97
C ILE A 140 10.09 -27.66 31.17
N LYS A 141 9.28 -28.10 30.21
CA LYS A 141 8.62 -29.42 30.29
C LYS A 141 9.63 -30.56 30.31
N GLU A 142 10.70 -30.47 29.54
CA GLU A 142 11.77 -31.46 29.57
C GLU A 142 12.47 -31.51 30.94
N PHE A 143 12.79 -30.36 31.53
CA PHE A 143 13.38 -30.30 32.86
C PHE A 143 12.42 -30.78 33.96
N GLU A 144 11.12 -30.51 33.86
CA GLU A 144 10.13 -31.04 34.79
C GLU A 144 10.08 -32.57 34.78
N ILE A 145 10.19 -33.19 33.59
CA ILE A 145 10.28 -34.65 33.45
C ILE A 145 11.56 -35.18 34.10
N GLN A 146 12.71 -34.59 33.76
CA GLN A 146 14.01 -35.02 34.32
C GLN A 146 14.06 -34.88 35.85
N LEU A 147 13.46 -33.81 36.40
CA LEU A 147 13.39 -33.59 37.84
C LEU A 147 12.54 -34.66 38.51
N LYS A 148 11.39 -35.00 37.90
CA LYS A 148 10.53 -36.08 38.40
C LYS A 148 11.24 -37.44 38.36
N ASP A 149 11.92 -37.76 37.27
CA ASP A 149 12.67 -39.02 37.14
C ASP A 149 13.79 -39.10 38.19
N CYS A 150 14.50 -37.98 38.43
CA CYS A 150 15.50 -37.88 39.49
C CYS A 150 14.90 -38.07 40.89
N ASP A 151 13.74 -37.47 41.18
CA ASP A 151 13.05 -37.64 42.46
C ASP A 151 12.64 -39.11 42.69
N GLU A 152 12.19 -39.80 41.64
CA GLU A 152 11.87 -41.23 41.67
C GLU A 152 13.13 -42.08 41.93
N GLU A 153 14.24 -41.81 41.23
CA GLU A 153 15.52 -42.51 41.46
C GLU A 153 16.07 -42.32 42.89
N VAL A 154 15.99 -41.10 43.43
CA VAL A 154 16.41 -40.82 44.81
C VAL A 154 15.55 -41.59 45.80
N ALA A 155 14.23 -41.61 45.60
CA ALA A 155 13.32 -42.36 46.47
C ALA A 155 13.61 -43.87 46.46
N ASP A 156 13.98 -44.43 45.31
CA ASP A 156 14.36 -45.84 45.20
C ASP A 156 15.73 -46.12 45.83
N LEU A 157 16.72 -45.25 45.65
CA LEU A 157 18.02 -45.35 46.33
C LEU A 157 17.88 -45.27 47.86
N GLU A 158 17.03 -44.38 48.38
CA GLU A 158 16.76 -44.29 49.81
C GLU A 158 16.13 -45.58 50.36
N ARG A 159 15.20 -46.20 49.60
CA ARG A 159 14.62 -47.50 49.97
C ARG A 159 15.67 -48.59 50.02
N ASP A 160 16.52 -48.68 48.99
CA ASP A 160 17.60 -49.67 48.92
C ASP A 160 18.59 -49.53 50.09
N LEU A 161 18.93 -48.28 50.43
CA LEU A 161 19.85 -47.97 51.54
C LEU A 161 19.23 -48.35 52.89
N GLN A 162 17.93 -48.12 53.09
CA GLN A 162 17.21 -48.59 54.28
C GLN A 162 17.18 -50.12 54.40
N VAL A 163 17.03 -50.84 53.29
CA VAL A 163 17.11 -52.31 53.28
C VAL A 163 18.52 -52.78 53.62
N ALA A 164 19.54 -52.14 53.07
CA ALA A 164 20.94 -52.49 53.33
C ALA A 164 21.36 -52.25 54.79
N LEU A 165 20.85 -51.20 55.44
CA LEU A 165 21.11 -50.90 56.85
C LEU A 165 20.38 -51.81 57.85
N ARG A 166 19.40 -52.61 57.39
CA ARG A 166 18.56 -53.46 58.24
C ARG A 166 19.02 -54.93 58.27
N ASN A 167 19.96 -55.30 57.41
CA ASN A 167 20.65 -56.60 57.38
C ASN A 167 22.05 -56.48 58.01
#